data_AF-A0A4Q3UJM9-F1
#
_entry.id   AF-A0A4Q3UJM9-F1
#
_cell.length_a   1.000
_cell.length_b   1.000
_cell.length_c   1.000
_cell.angle_alpha   90.00
_cell.angle_beta   90.00
_cell.angle_gamma   90.00
#
_symmetry.space_group_name_H-M   'P 1'
#
loop_
_entity.id
_entity.type
_entity.pdbx_description
1 polymer ?
#
loop_
_entity_poly.entity_id
_entity_poly.type
_entity_poly.pdbx_seq_one_letter_code
_entity_poly.pdbx_strand_id
1 'polypeptide(L)' 'IVGGSQREERLDRLEARMQEMHVPLEELWWYLDTRRFGTVPHAGFGLGFERMVQFVTGMTNIRDVIAFPRTPGSADF' A
#
# COMPACT_ATOMS: atom_id res chain seq x y z
N ILE A 1 -7.68 -9.55 4.92
CA ILE A 1 -6.35 -9.81 5.54
C ILE A 1 -5.23 -9.38 4.58
N VAL A 2 -5.30 -9.81 3.32
CA VAL A 2 -4.39 -9.40 2.25
C VAL A 2 -5.15 -8.56 1.23
N GLY A 3 -4.48 -7.56 0.64
CA GLY A 3 -4.98 -6.82 -0.52
C GLY A 3 -3.85 -6.66 -1.54
N GLY A 4 -4.15 -6.79 -2.83
CA GLY A 4 -3.15 -6.72 -3.89
C GLY A 4 -3.76 -6.34 -5.22
N SER A 5 -2.90 -6.06 -6.19
CA SER A 5 -3.31 -5.80 -7.56
C SER A 5 -2.17 -6.07 -8.54
N GLN A 6 -2.53 -6.33 -9.80
CA GLN A 6 -1.63 -6.02 -10.90
C GLN A 6 -1.47 -4.50 -10.98
N ARG A 7 -0.26 -4.04 -11.31
CA ARG A 7 0.03 -2.62 -11.45
C ARG A 7 -0.09 -2.25 -12.93
N GLU A 8 -0.56 -1.04 -13.21
CA GLU A 8 -0.58 -0.50 -14.57
C GLU A 8 0.87 -0.21 -14.99
N GLU A 9 1.34 -0.95 -15.97
CA GLU A 9 2.68 -0.84 -16.55
C GLU A 9 2.72 0.13 -17.74
N ARG A 10 1.59 0.43 -18.37
CA ARG A 10 1.57 1.34 -19.53
C ARG A 10 1.49 2.79 -19.07
N LEU A 11 2.49 3.57 -19.47
CA LEU A 11 2.68 4.95 -19.00
C LEU A 11 1.48 5.85 -19.32
N ASP A 12 0.98 5.80 -20.55
CA ASP A 12 -0.17 6.58 -21.03
C ASP A 12 -1.43 6.35 -20.20
N ARG A 13 -1.71 5.07 -19.90
CA ARG A 13 -2.86 4.70 -19.07
C ARG A 13 -2.68 5.09 -17.61
N LEU A 14 -1.47 4.95 -17.09
CA LEU A 14 -1.16 5.35 -15.71
C LEU A 14 -1.32 6.86 -15.54
N GLU A 15 -0.79 7.66 -16.46
CA GLU A 15 -0.93 9.13 -16.45
C GLU A 15 -2.40 9.56 -16.55
N ALA A 16 -3.18 8.95 -17.45
CA ALA A 16 -4.62 9.22 -17.56
C ALA A 16 -5.37 8.92 -16.25
N ARG A 17 -5.09 7.78 -15.62
CA ARG A 17 -5.70 7.40 -14.33
C ARG A 17 -5.27 8.32 -13.18
N MET A 18 -4.02 8.76 -13.17
CA MET A 18 -3.54 9.74 -12.20
C MET A 18 -4.26 11.07 -12.33
N GLN A 19 -4.49 11.55 -13.55
CA GLN A 19 -5.27 12.77 -13.81
C GLN A 19 -6.72 12.62 -13.36
N GLU A 20 -7.39 11.52 -13.71
CA GLU A 20 -8.78 11.23 -13.29
C GLU A 20 -8.93 11.19 -11.75
N MET A 21 -7.89 10.71 -11.04
CA MET A 21 -7.88 10.60 -9.59
C MET A 21 -7.23 11.80 -8.88
N HIS A 22 -6.86 12.84 -9.61
CA HIS A 22 -6.21 14.06 -9.09
C HIS A 22 -4.89 13.78 -8.34
N VAL A 23 -4.11 12.81 -8.83
CA VAL A 23 -2.79 12.47 -8.29
C VAL A 23 -1.72 13.30 -9.02
N PRO A 24 -0.87 14.07 -8.32
CA PRO A 24 0.13 14.93 -8.95
C PRO A 24 1.23 14.10 -9.62
N LEU A 25 1.40 14.25 -10.94
CA LEU A 25 2.42 13.53 -11.72
C LEU A 25 3.84 13.96 -11.35
N GLU A 26 4.02 15.25 -11.08
CA GLU A 26 5.33 15.86 -10.81
C GLU A 26 5.96 15.36 -9.51
N GLU A 27 5.18 15.07 -8.47
CA GLU A 27 5.67 14.50 -7.21
C GLU A 27 6.11 13.04 -7.36
N LEU A 28 5.54 12.34 -8.35
CA LEU A 28 5.75 10.92 -8.62
C LEU A 28 6.55 10.67 -9.90
N TRP A 29 7.34 11.64 -10.36
CA TRP A 29 8.16 11.52 -11.57
C TRP A 29 9.03 10.25 -11.58
N TRP A 30 9.64 9.93 -10.44
CA TRP A 30 10.49 8.75 -10.26
C TRP A 30 9.70 7.44 -10.37
N TYR A 31 8.42 7.46 -10.00
CA TYR A 31 7.53 6.31 -10.14
C TYR A 31 7.13 6.12 -11.61
N LEU A 32 6.89 7.21 -12.35
CA LEU A 32 6.62 7.16 -13.79
C LEU A 32 7.83 6.66 -14.59
N ASP A 33 9.05 6.98 -14.18
CA ASP A 33 10.27 6.51 -14.84
C ASP A 33 10.40 4.99 -14.85
N THR A 34 9.85 4.29 -13.85
CA THR A 34 9.77 2.82 -13.85
C THR A 34 8.93 2.24 -15.00
N ARG A 35 8.11 3.07 -15.65
CA ARG A 35 7.33 2.71 -16.84
C ARG A 35 8.03 3.07 -18.16
N ARG A 36 9.09 3.90 -18.12
CA ARG A 36 9.77 4.44 -19.31
C ARG A 36 10.89 3.54 -19.84
N PHE A 37 11.61 2.85 -18.96
CA PHE A 37 12.84 2.13 -19.32
C PHE A 37 12.68 0.61 -19.16
N GLY A 38 11.97 -0.02 -20.10
CA GLY A 38 11.82 -1.49 -20.10
C GLY A 38 10.90 -2.02 -19.01
N THR A 39 9.73 -1.39 -18.87
CA THR A 39 8.71 -1.84 -17.92
C THR A 39 8.17 -3.23 -18.25
N VAL A 40 7.56 -3.89 -17.26
CA VAL A 40 7.06 -5.26 -17.38
C VAL A 40 5.69 -5.38 -16.72
N PRO A 41 4.84 -6.34 -17.14
CA PRO A 41 3.67 -6.72 -16.38
C PRO A 41 4.09 -7.21 -14.98
N HIS A 42 3.64 -6.53 -13.93
CA HIS A 42 4.01 -6.85 -12.55
C HIS A 42 2.81 -6.74 -11.61
N ALA A 43 2.79 -7.58 -10.58
CA ALA A 43 1.76 -7.62 -9.56
C ALA A 43 2.37 -7.77 -8.18
N GLY A 44 1.62 -7.38 -7.15
CA GLY A 44 2.04 -7.54 -5.76
C GLY A 44 0.87 -7.37 -4.79
N PHE A 45 1.13 -7.66 -3.53
CA PHE A 45 0.15 -7.56 -2.46
C PHE A 45 0.80 -7.08 -1.17
N GLY A 46 -0.04 -6.58 -0.26
CA GLY A 46 0.33 -6.24 1.11
C GLY A 46 -0.48 -7.08 2.11
N LEU A 47 0.19 -7.44 3.20
CA LEU A 47 -0.40 -8.15 4.33
C LEU A 47 -0.31 -7.26 5.57
N GLY A 48 -1.44 -7.00 6.23
CA GLY A 48 -1.43 -6.36 7.53
C GLY A 48 -0.96 -7.35 8.59
N PHE A 49 0.28 -7.20 9.05
CA PHE A 49 0.91 -8.16 9.96
C PHE A 49 0.14 -8.32 11.27
N GLU A 50 -0.24 -7.22 11.93
CA GLU A 50 -1.03 -7.23 13.16
C GLU A 50 -2.40 -7.86 12.94
N ARG A 51 -3.01 -7.66 11.76
CA ARG A 51 -4.29 -8.32 11.41
C ARG A 51 -4.13 -9.83 11.23
N MET A 52 -2.98 -10.29 10.74
CA MET A 52 -2.66 -11.72 10.68
C MET A 52 -2.50 -12.30 12.09
N VAL A 53 -1.72 -11.63 12.95
CA VAL A 53 -1.53 -12.04 14.36
C VAL A 53 -2.87 -12.09 15.09
N GLN A 54 -3.71 -11.06 14.93
CA GLN A 54 -5.06 -11.02 15.46
C GLN A 54 -5.92 -12.21 15.01
N PHE A 55 -5.87 -12.53 13.72
CA PHE A 55 -6.63 -13.66 13.17
C PHE A 55 -6.19 -15.01 13.76
N VAL A 56 -4.88 -15.27 13.86
CA VAL A 56 -4.38 -16.57 14.36
C VAL A 56 -4.47 -16.71 15.88
N THR A 57 -4.48 -15.59 16.62
CA THR A 57 -4.58 -15.58 18.09
C THR A 57 -6.03 -15.51 18.60
N GLY A 58 -6.99 -15.13 17.74
CA GLY A 58 -8.41 -14.95 18.13
C GLY A 58 -8.68 -13.67 18.93
N MET A 59 -7.68 -12.79 19.09
CA MET A 59 -7.83 -11.49 19.73
C MET A 59 -8.85 -10.63 18.97
N THR A 60 -9.62 -9.79 19.66
CA THR A 60 -10.65 -8.94 19.03
C THR A 60 -10.18 -7.51 18.78
N ASN A 61 -9.16 -7.03 19.51
CA ASN A 61 -8.62 -5.67 19.39
C ASN A 61 -7.20 -5.71 18.80
N ILE A 62 -6.93 -4.84 17.83
CA ILE A 62 -5.62 -4.78 17.13
C ILE A 62 -4.50 -4.26 18.04
N ARG A 63 -4.86 -3.62 19.17
CA ARG A 63 -3.90 -3.12 20.16
C ARG A 63 -3.27 -4.24 20.98
N ASP A 64 -3.93 -5.38 21.09
CA ASP A 64 -3.48 -6.50 21.94
C ASP A 64 -2.51 -7.44 21.21
N VAL A 65 -2.22 -7.14 19.93
CA VAL A 65 -1.40 -7.98 19.04
C VAL A 65 -0.11 -7.29 18.61
N ILE A 66 0.24 -6.18 19.26
CA ILE A 66 1.51 -5.47 19.12
C ILE A 66 1.95 -5.03 20.53
N ALA A 67 3.26 -5.06 20.80
CA ALA A 67 3.79 -4.80 22.13
C ALA A 67 3.44 -3.41 22.68
N PHE A 68 3.56 -2.38 21.84
CA PHE A 68 3.34 -0.98 22.20
C PHE A 68 2.47 -0.30 21.13
N PRO A 69 1.14 -0.40 21.22
CA PRO A 69 0.24 0.13 20.20
C PRO A 69 0.35 1.66 20.10
N ARG A 70 0.17 2.20 18.90
CA ARG A 70 0.14 3.66 18.65
C ARG A 70 -1.23 4.03 18.13
N THR A 71 -1.90 4.95 18.82
CA THR A 71 -3.25 5.44 18.43
C THR A 71 -3.37 6.94 18.67
N PRO A 72 -4.34 7.65 18.03
CA PRO A 72 -4.53 9.07 18.29
C PRO A 72 -4.66 9.36 19.79
N GLY A 73 -3.80 10.24 20.31
CA GLY A 73 -3.75 10.57 21.74
C GLY A 73 -2.97 9.59 22.64
N SER A 74 -2.30 8.57 22.08
CA SER A 74 -1.51 7.59 22.85
C SER A 74 -0.22 7.18 22.12
N ALA A 75 0.92 7.46 22.76
CA ALA A 75 2.26 7.13 22.26
C ALA A 75 3.24 6.65 23.34
N ASP A 76 2.72 6.23 24.50
CA ASP A 76 3.51 5.69 25.62
C ASP A 76 3.91 4.23 25.38
N PHE A 77 4.67 3.62 26.30
CA PHE A 77 4.98 2.19 26.23
C PHE A 77 3.77 1.39 26.73
#